data_AF-A0A3N7ATH7-F1
#
_entry.id   AF-A0A3N7ATH7-F1
#
_cell.length_a   1.000
_cell.length_b   1.000
_cell.length_c   1.000
_cell.angle_alpha   90.00
_cell.angle_beta   90.00
_cell.angle_gamma   90.00
#
_symmetry.space_group_name_H-M   'P 1'
#
loop_
_entity.id
_entity.type
_entity.pdbx_description
1 polymer ?
#
loop_
_entity_poly.entity_id
_entity_poly.type
_entity_poly.pdbx_seq_one_letter_code
_entity_poly.pdbx_strand_id
1 'polypeptide(L)'
;MVRKAFQASGFSLVSIDEQKNKSTIVKFNFNSDLKMAPKPEILVSTDELLDDKRRCNPCFLRFAEIKNAAEIAALPWMTQYDQNALLVPAIDKAYSTLESSGREHLDPAFKFNYKPQWAGEKNLFGNSFVGISLPSLKERVVRAYRDAGFIPVESDASPKSPELALAFNFPLDPPKDGGAIYKVLIRSQYDADGNCYPCELTEQYDPYQQLPPPGLSGLLSRATLDSRFTAARNAAYESVRIDLERNLRPRSGFSMPAKPEAALGTPRPPPRPVVVT
;
A
#
# COMPACT_ATOMS: atom_id res chain seq x y z
N MET A 1 18.09 21.35 -17.91
CA MET A 1 17.28 20.09 -17.89
C MET A 1 16.78 19.76 -16.49
N VAL A 2 17.69 19.71 -15.51
CA VAL A 2 17.47 19.48 -14.06
C VAL A 2 16.28 20.27 -13.50
N ARG A 3 16.28 21.59 -13.67
CA ARG A 3 15.19 22.48 -13.22
C ARG A 3 13.81 22.01 -13.70
N LYS A 4 13.67 21.70 -14.99
CA LYS A 4 12.39 21.32 -15.59
C LYS A 4 11.90 19.96 -15.06
N ALA A 5 12.80 18.99 -14.91
CA ALA A 5 12.44 17.65 -14.41
C ALA A 5 11.96 17.67 -12.96
N PHE A 6 12.63 18.44 -12.10
CA PHE A 6 12.21 18.62 -10.71
C PHE A 6 10.91 19.43 -10.62
N GLN A 7 10.77 20.52 -11.37
CA GLN A 7 9.50 21.27 -11.40
C GLN A 7 8.31 20.42 -11.85
N ALA A 8 8.47 19.59 -12.88
CA ALA A 8 7.43 18.66 -13.35
C ALA A 8 7.09 17.54 -12.35
N SER A 9 7.94 17.33 -11.35
CA SER A 9 7.78 16.31 -10.31
C SER A 9 7.29 16.89 -8.97
N GLY A 10 6.84 18.14 -8.95
CA GLY A 10 6.24 18.76 -7.76
C GLY A 10 7.21 19.56 -6.89
N PHE A 11 8.40 19.90 -7.40
CA PHE A 11 9.36 20.74 -6.69
C PHE A 11 9.28 22.21 -7.13
N SER A 12 9.39 23.15 -6.19
CA SER A 12 9.56 24.58 -6.48
C SER A 12 11.04 24.95 -6.44
N LEU A 13 11.51 25.70 -7.43
CA LEU A 13 12.89 26.20 -7.46
C LEU A 13 13.07 27.29 -6.39
N VAL A 14 14.13 27.18 -5.60
CA VAL A 14 14.52 28.17 -4.58
C VAL A 14 15.69 29.01 -5.06
N SER A 15 16.79 28.38 -5.48
CA SER A 15 18.00 29.08 -5.92
C SER A 15 18.84 28.22 -6.86
N ILE A 16 19.70 28.88 -7.62
CA ILE A 16 20.73 28.26 -8.47
C ILE A 16 22.05 28.95 -8.12
N ASP A 17 23.07 28.18 -7.75
CA ASP A 17 24.43 28.65 -7.55
C ASP A 17 25.32 28.07 -8.66
N GLU A 18 25.62 28.90 -9.66
CA GLU A 18 26.51 28.57 -10.77
C GLU A 18 27.94 29.08 -10.45
N GLN A 19 28.87 28.15 -10.25
CA GLN A 19 30.27 28.49 -10.00
C GLN A 19 31.15 28.07 -11.18
N LYS A 20 31.99 29.00 -11.66
CA LYS A 20 32.94 28.74 -12.75
C LYS A 20 33.90 27.61 -12.35
N ASN A 21 33.99 26.57 -13.19
CA ASN A 21 34.81 25.36 -12.97
C ASN A 21 34.40 24.49 -11.75
N LYS A 22 33.16 24.61 -11.27
CA LYS A 22 32.60 23.79 -10.19
C LYS A 22 31.18 23.32 -10.57
N SER A 23 30.63 22.41 -9.78
CA SER A 23 29.25 21.94 -9.93
C SER A 23 28.26 23.07 -9.68
N THR A 24 27.27 23.21 -10.55
CA THR A 24 26.06 24.01 -10.32
C THR A 24 25.22 23.36 -9.22
N ILE A 25 24.85 24.11 -8.19
CA ILE A 25 23.97 23.63 -7.13
C ILE A 25 22.58 24.24 -7.32
N VAL A 26 21.59 23.39 -7.48
CA VAL A 26 20.18 23.79 -7.62
C VAL A 26 19.43 23.41 -6.36
N LYS A 27 18.83 24.39 -5.68
CA LYS A 27 18.02 24.17 -4.49
C LYS A 27 16.54 24.18 -4.83
N PHE A 28 15.81 23.20 -4.33
CA PHE A 28 14.37 23.08 -4.47
C PHE A 28 13.66 22.89 -3.13
N ASN A 29 12.39 23.26 -3.08
CA ASN A 29 11.47 22.85 -2.03
C ASN A 29 10.46 21.85 -2.59
N PHE A 30 10.16 20.79 -1.84
CA PHE A 30 9.09 19.89 -2.20
C PHE A 30 7.72 20.48 -1.83
N ASN A 31 6.82 20.60 -2.81
CA ASN A 31 5.48 21.12 -2.59
C ASN A 31 4.57 19.98 -2.12
N SER A 32 4.52 19.75 -0.81
CA SER A 32 3.51 18.89 -0.18
C SER A 32 2.44 19.74 0.52
N ASP A 33 1.18 19.33 0.45
CA ASP A 33 0.04 19.98 1.14
C ASP A 33 -0.04 19.63 2.64
N LEU A 34 1.01 19.00 3.18
CA LEU A 34 1.10 18.60 4.58
C LEU A 34 1.33 19.85 5.46
N LYS A 35 0.22 20.46 5.90
CA LYS A 35 0.19 21.76 6.63
C LYS A 35 1.05 21.82 7.90
N MET A 36 1.39 20.69 8.51
CA MET A 36 2.11 20.63 9.79
C MET A 36 3.58 20.20 9.67
N ALA A 37 4.10 19.95 8.46
CA ALA A 37 5.43 19.41 8.28
C ALA A 37 6.37 20.40 7.57
N PRO A 38 7.64 20.53 7.99
CA PRO A 38 8.64 21.35 7.31
C PRO A 38 8.79 20.87 5.86
N LYS A 39 8.85 21.79 4.90
CA LYS A 39 8.98 21.43 3.48
C LYS A 39 10.37 20.83 3.24
N PRO A 40 10.48 19.62 2.66
CA PRO A 40 11.78 19.07 2.31
C PRO A 40 12.55 19.96 1.34
N GLU A 41 13.77 20.34 1.72
CA GLU A 41 14.70 21.13 0.91
C GLU A 41 15.66 20.19 0.18
N ILE A 42 15.55 20.09 -1.13
CA ILE A 42 16.40 19.22 -1.96
C ILE A 42 17.51 20.05 -2.60
N LEU A 43 18.75 19.66 -2.33
CA LEU A 43 19.93 20.17 -3.02
C LEU A 43 20.33 19.18 -4.11
N VAL A 44 20.39 19.67 -5.35
CA VAL A 44 20.80 18.88 -6.51
C VAL A 44 22.09 19.49 -7.04
N SER A 45 23.18 18.75 -6.99
CA SER A 45 24.46 19.18 -7.58
C SER A 45 24.61 18.59 -8.97
N THR A 46 24.92 19.44 -9.95
CA THR A 46 25.19 19.04 -11.32
C THR A 46 26.48 19.63 -11.85
N ASP A 47 27.33 18.82 -12.47
CA ASP A 47 28.41 19.39 -13.28
C ASP A 47 27.83 19.80 -14.63
N GLU A 48 28.04 21.03 -15.07
CA GLU A 48 27.77 21.41 -16.46
C GLU A 48 29.12 21.65 -17.16
N LEU A 49 29.77 20.57 -17.59
CA LEU A 49 30.85 20.66 -18.57
C LEU A 49 30.21 20.41 -19.94
N LEU A 50 30.09 21.47 -20.74
CA LEU A 50 29.63 21.38 -22.12
C LEU A 50 30.86 21.22 -23.03
N ASP A 51 30.83 20.24 -23.94
CA ASP A 51 31.82 20.13 -25.02
C ASP A 51 31.70 21.31 -26.00
N ASP A 52 32.69 21.44 -26.89
CA ASP A 52 32.73 22.52 -27.90
C ASP A 52 31.52 22.52 -28.86
N LYS A 53 30.71 21.46 -28.88
CA LYS A 53 29.46 21.32 -29.64
C LYS A 53 28.22 21.53 -28.78
N ARG A 54 28.35 22.08 -27.56
CA ARG A 54 27.30 22.24 -26.55
C ARG A 54 26.64 20.92 -26.12
N ARG A 55 27.31 19.79 -26.31
CA ARG A 55 26.87 18.49 -25.80
C ARG A 55 27.42 18.32 -24.38
N CYS A 56 26.57 17.79 -23.51
CA CYS A 56 26.89 17.60 -22.10
C CYS A 56 27.99 16.55 -21.92
N ASN A 57 29.18 16.95 -21.47
CA ASN A 57 30.32 16.09 -21.21
C ASN A 57 31.07 16.51 -19.92
N PRO A 58 30.72 16.01 -18.73
CA PRO A 58 29.57 15.20 -18.36
C PRO A 58 28.54 16.00 -17.54
N CYS A 59 27.28 15.93 -17.93
CA CYS A 59 26.19 16.50 -17.13
C CYS A 59 25.75 15.53 -16.04
N PHE A 60 26.66 15.23 -15.11
CA PHE A 60 26.37 14.35 -13.99
C PHE A 60 25.52 15.11 -12.98
N LEU A 61 24.39 14.51 -12.62
CA LEU A 61 23.76 14.79 -11.35
C LEU A 61 24.58 14.03 -10.28
N ARG A 62 25.42 14.77 -9.54
CA ARG A 62 26.38 14.17 -8.59
C ARG A 62 25.69 13.61 -7.37
N PHE A 63 24.74 14.35 -6.81
CA PHE A 63 23.95 13.92 -5.66
C PHE A 63 22.66 14.75 -5.54
N ALA A 64 21.64 14.13 -4.92
CA ALA A 64 20.54 14.83 -4.28
C ALA A 64 20.64 14.65 -2.77
N GLU A 65 20.63 15.75 -2.02
CA GLU A 65 20.64 15.76 -0.57
C GLU A 65 19.37 16.43 -0.05
N ILE A 66 18.78 15.88 1.01
CA ILE A 66 17.74 16.57 1.77
C ILE A 66 18.41 17.42 2.84
N LYS A 67 18.53 18.73 2.59
CA LYS A 67 19.29 19.64 3.46
C LYS A 67 18.75 19.69 4.89
N ASN A 68 17.42 19.62 5.03
CA ASN A 68 16.73 19.58 6.32
C ASN A 68 16.36 18.15 6.76
N ALA A 69 17.17 17.16 6.36
CA ALA A 69 17.01 15.76 6.77
C ALA A 69 16.84 15.60 8.29
N ALA A 70 17.64 16.33 9.10
CA ALA A 70 17.58 16.26 10.55
C ALA A 70 16.26 16.80 11.12
N GLU A 71 15.70 17.86 10.54
CA GLU A 71 14.41 18.42 10.95
C GLU A 71 13.27 17.45 10.62
N ILE A 72 13.34 16.81 9.46
CA ILE A 72 12.36 15.80 9.05
C ILE A 72 12.48 14.57 9.95
N ALA A 73 13.70 14.11 10.26
CA ALA A 73 13.94 12.98 11.15
C ALA A 73 13.46 13.23 12.61
N ALA A 74 13.31 14.49 13.02
CA ALA A 74 12.78 14.86 14.34
C ALA A 74 11.24 14.86 14.42
N LEU A 75 10.52 14.72 13.29
CA LEU A 75 9.05 14.71 13.27
C LEU A 75 8.49 13.40 13.85
N PRO A 76 7.22 13.37 14.29
CA PRO A 76 6.54 12.12 14.56
C PRO A 76 6.61 11.18 13.36
N TRP A 77 6.80 9.88 13.60
CA TRP A 77 7.07 8.91 12.54
C TRP A 77 5.99 8.91 11.44
N MET A 78 4.70 9.08 11.78
CA MET A 78 3.59 9.21 10.82
C MET A 78 3.79 10.39 9.87
N THR A 79 4.25 11.52 10.39
CA THR A 79 4.52 12.73 9.60
C THR A 79 5.73 12.52 8.69
N GLN A 80 6.77 11.81 9.15
CA GLN A 80 7.89 11.41 8.31
C GLN A 80 7.43 10.47 7.19
N TYR A 81 6.52 9.55 7.49
CA TYR A 81 5.97 8.60 6.54
C TYR A 81 5.17 9.30 5.44
N ASP A 82 4.19 10.14 5.82
CA ASP A 82 3.34 10.87 4.87
C ASP A 82 4.18 11.75 3.94
N GLN A 83 5.23 12.38 4.48
CA GLN A 83 6.18 13.15 3.68
C GLN A 83 6.99 12.27 2.73
N ASN A 84 7.56 11.15 3.19
CA ASN A 84 8.39 10.28 2.35
C ASN A 84 7.57 9.58 1.25
N ALA A 85 6.32 9.19 1.54
CA ALA A 85 5.42 8.58 0.58
C ALA A 85 5.13 9.48 -0.63
N LEU A 86 5.24 10.80 -0.45
CA LEU A 86 5.10 11.78 -1.53
C LEU A 86 6.46 12.16 -2.12
N LEU A 87 7.47 12.37 -1.26
CA LEU A 87 8.78 12.88 -1.64
C LEU A 87 9.58 11.89 -2.48
N VAL A 88 9.70 10.62 -2.05
CA VAL A 88 10.59 9.67 -2.73
C VAL A 88 10.10 9.34 -4.14
N PRO A 89 8.79 9.08 -4.39
CA PRO A 89 8.30 8.91 -5.75
C PRO A 89 8.49 10.16 -6.63
N ALA A 90 8.40 11.36 -6.05
CA ALA A 90 8.66 12.60 -6.77
C ALA A 90 10.14 12.72 -7.17
N ILE A 91 11.07 12.36 -6.29
CA ILE A 91 12.50 12.29 -6.61
C ILE A 91 12.71 11.25 -7.72
N ASP A 92 12.22 10.02 -7.56
CA ASP A 92 12.35 8.95 -8.56
C ASP A 92 11.83 9.36 -9.94
N LYS A 93 10.68 10.05 -9.99
CA LYS A 93 10.11 10.58 -11.23
C LYS A 93 10.99 11.66 -11.85
N ALA A 94 11.54 12.58 -11.05
CA ALA A 94 12.45 13.62 -11.54
C ALA A 94 13.70 12.98 -12.16
N TYR A 95 14.29 11.99 -11.50
CA TYR A 95 15.46 11.27 -11.99
C TYR A 95 15.18 10.44 -13.24
N SER A 96 14.05 9.72 -13.30
CA SER A 96 13.63 9.00 -14.51
C SER A 96 13.39 9.95 -15.69
N THR A 97 12.85 11.14 -15.44
CA THR A 97 12.69 12.18 -16.45
C THR A 97 14.03 12.71 -16.94
N LEU A 98 15.01 12.86 -16.04
CA LEU A 98 16.37 13.26 -16.40
C LEU A 98 17.11 12.18 -17.17
N GLU A 99 16.91 10.91 -16.81
CA GLU A 99 17.49 9.80 -17.54
C GLU A 99 16.94 9.75 -18.97
N SER A 100 15.63 9.80 -19.14
CA SER A 100 14.99 9.73 -20.45
C SER A 100 15.36 10.93 -21.34
N SER A 101 15.30 12.17 -20.82
CA SER A 101 15.67 13.37 -21.57
C SER A 101 17.18 13.54 -21.78
N GLY A 102 17.99 13.04 -20.86
CA GLY A 102 19.44 13.12 -20.90
C GLY A 102 20.08 12.10 -21.85
N ARG A 103 19.42 10.97 -22.16
CA ARG A 103 19.93 9.94 -23.09
C ARG A 103 20.30 10.48 -24.48
N GLU A 104 19.58 11.47 -24.98
CA GLU A 104 19.88 12.12 -26.27
C GLU A 104 21.15 12.99 -26.24
N HIS A 105 21.58 13.38 -25.03
CA HIS A 105 22.66 14.34 -24.79
C HIS A 105 23.86 13.71 -24.06
N LEU A 106 23.80 12.41 -23.75
CA LEU A 106 24.82 11.65 -23.05
C LEU A 106 25.69 10.88 -24.04
N ASP A 107 27.00 10.90 -23.78
CA ASP A 107 27.92 10.00 -24.46
C ASP A 107 27.57 8.53 -24.07
N PRO A 108 27.42 7.61 -25.04
CA PRO A 108 27.09 6.21 -24.80
C PRO A 108 28.01 5.47 -23.81
N ALA A 109 29.24 5.95 -23.61
CA ALA A 109 30.18 5.41 -22.62
C ALA A 109 29.75 5.68 -21.17
N PHE A 110 28.84 6.63 -20.94
CA PHE A 110 28.41 7.05 -19.61
C PHE A 110 26.94 6.68 -19.34
N LYS A 111 26.66 6.24 -18.12
CA LYS A 111 25.31 5.85 -17.66
C LYS A 111 24.86 6.74 -16.51
N PHE A 112 23.57 7.00 -16.42
CA PHE A 112 22.98 7.58 -15.21
C PHE A 112 23.15 6.60 -14.04
N ASN A 113 23.85 7.03 -12.99
CA ASN A 113 24.04 6.27 -11.76
C ASN A 113 23.01 6.70 -10.70
N TYR A 114 21.73 6.49 -10.99
CA TYR A 114 20.65 6.67 -10.01
C TYR A 114 19.95 5.34 -9.78
N LYS A 115 19.89 4.92 -8.51
CA LYS A 115 19.01 3.82 -8.09
C LYS A 115 17.76 4.44 -7.48
N PRO A 116 16.56 3.98 -7.86
CA PRO A 116 15.33 4.40 -7.22
C PRO A 116 15.48 4.27 -5.70
N GLN A 117 15.27 5.38 -5.01
CA GLN A 117 15.38 5.41 -3.54
C GLN A 117 14.12 4.81 -2.92
N TRP A 118 13.03 4.67 -3.70
CA TRP A 118 11.85 3.90 -3.33
C TRP A 118 11.96 2.44 -3.81
N ALA A 119 12.91 1.69 -3.27
CA ALA A 119 12.85 0.23 -3.28
C ALA A 119 12.10 -0.20 -2.02
N GLY A 120 10.77 -0.25 -2.13
CA GLY A 120 9.85 -0.20 -0.99
C GLY A 120 10.14 -1.17 0.15
N GLU A 121 10.85 -0.69 1.17
CA GLU A 121 11.03 -1.35 2.48
C GLU A 121 11.72 -0.44 3.54
N LYS A 122 12.40 0.65 3.15
CA LYS A 122 12.94 1.67 4.08
C LYS A 122 12.74 3.06 3.52
N ASN A 123 12.28 4.01 4.35
CA ASN A 123 12.31 5.41 3.97
C ASN A 123 13.75 5.95 3.96
N LEU A 124 13.96 7.19 3.51
CA LEU A 124 15.29 7.81 3.43
C LEU A 124 16.01 7.95 4.78
N PHE A 125 15.32 7.71 5.89
CA PHE A 125 15.83 7.78 7.26
C PHE A 125 15.97 6.41 7.92
N GLY A 126 15.84 5.33 7.14
CA GLY A 126 15.99 3.97 7.63
C GLY A 126 14.78 3.43 8.41
N ASN A 127 13.68 4.18 8.47
CA ASN A 127 12.46 3.72 9.13
C ASN A 127 11.71 2.77 8.18
N SER A 128 11.45 1.56 8.68
CA SER A 128 10.55 0.60 8.06
C SER A 128 9.09 1.03 8.28
N PHE A 129 8.20 0.44 7.49
CA PHE A 129 6.76 0.60 7.64
C PHE A 129 6.32 0.33 9.09
N VAL A 130 5.22 0.92 9.57
CA VAL A 130 4.63 0.47 10.84
C VAL A 130 4.06 -0.92 10.64
N GLY A 131 4.94 -1.87 10.91
CA GLY A 131 4.64 -3.26 10.92
C GLY A 131 3.65 -3.52 12.05
N ILE A 132 2.50 -4.07 11.69
CA ILE A 132 1.60 -4.66 12.66
C ILE A 132 2.02 -6.11 12.88
N SER A 133 2.14 -6.53 14.13
CA SER A 133 2.38 -7.95 14.44
C SER A 133 1.18 -8.79 13.97
N LEU A 134 1.39 -10.04 13.54
CA LEU A 134 0.28 -10.92 13.15
C LEU A 134 -0.77 -11.07 14.28
N PRO A 135 -0.40 -11.19 15.57
CA PRO A 135 -1.38 -11.20 16.66
C PRO A 135 -2.24 -9.93 16.72
N SER A 136 -1.63 -8.74 16.61
CA SER A 136 -2.35 -7.47 16.61
C SER A 136 -3.23 -7.31 15.37
N LEU A 137 -2.78 -7.80 14.22
CA LEU A 137 -3.56 -7.82 12.98
C LEU A 137 -4.79 -8.74 13.12
N LYS A 138 -4.59 -9.97 13.61
CA LYS A 138 -5.66 -10.93 13.90
C LYS A 138 -6.70 -10.31 14.82
N GLU A 139 -6.27 -9.67 15.91
CA GLU A 139 -7.18 -9.07 16.89
C GLU A 139 -8.06 -7.99 16.28
N ARG A 140 -7.48 -7.07 15.50
CA ARG A 140 -8.21 -5.97 14.85
C ARG A 140 -9.20 -6.48 13.81
N VAL A 141 -8.80 -7.45 12.98
CA VAL A 141 -9.70 -8.08 12.01
C VAL A 141 -10.85 -8.80 12.73
N VAL A 142 -10.55 -9.61 13.75
CA VAL A 142 -11.59 -10.32 14.53
C VAL A 142 -12.56 -9.35 15.21
N ARG A 143 -12.06 -8.23 15.75
CA ARG A 143 -12.89 -7.20 16.37
C ARG A 143 -13.85 -6.57 15.37
N ALA A 144 -13.37 -6.15 14.20
CA ALA A 144 -14.20 -5.55 13.17
C ALA A 144 -15.33 -6.48 12.69
N TYR A 145 -15.04 -7.77 12.51
CA TYR A 145 -16.06 -8.76 12.16
C TYR A 145 -17.05 -9.02 13.30
N ARG A 146 -16.57 -9.05 14.55
CA ARG A 146 -17.44 -9.19 15.72
C ARG A 146 -18.42 -8.03 15.85
N ASP A 147 -17.94 -6.80 15.67
CA ASP A 147 -18.75 -5.59 15.76
C ASP A 147 -19.81 -5.52 14.64
N ALA A 148 -19.53 -6.16 13.49
CA ALA A 148 -20.48 -6.35 12.41
C ALA A 148 -21.48 -7.51 12.61
N GLY A 149 -21.40 -8.23 13.74
CA GLY A 149 -22.33 -9.30 14.10
C GLY A 149 -21.90 -10.71 13.70
N PHE A 150 -20.63 -10.90 13.32
CA PHE A 150 -20.06 -12.24 13.11
C PHE A 150 -19.55 -12.84 14.42
N ILE A 151 -19.66 -14.16 14.57
CA ILE A 151 -19.13 -14.90 15.72
C ILE A 151 -17.80 -15.53 15.29
N PRO A 152 -16.66 -15.16 15.89
CA PRO A 152 -15.37 -15.75 15.53
C PRO A 152 -15.34 -17.23 15.89
N VAL A 153 -14.81 -18.04 14.98
CA VAL A 153 -14.48 -19.45 15.24
C VAL A 153 -13.00 -19.48 15.59
N GLU A 154 -12.66 -19.93 16.80
CA GLU A 154 -11.27 -19.93 17.23
C GLU A 154 -10.41 -20.79 16.31
N SER A 155 -9.33 -20.19 15.83
CA SER A 155 -8.26 -20.88 15.12
C SER A 155 -6.93 -20.55 15.79
N ASP A 156 -6.23 -21.60 16.19
CA ASP A 156 -4.85 -21.49 16.62
C ASP A 156 -3.97 -21.33 15.39
N ALA A 157 -3.15 -20.29 15.40
CA ALA A 157 -2.21 -20.03 14.34
C ALA A 157 -0.88 -19.61 14.93
N SER A 158 0.19 -20.12 14.34
CA SER A 158 1.54 -19.69 14.70
C SER A 158 1.66 -18.17 14.50
N PRO A 159 2.31 -17.44 15.43
CA PRO A 159 2.55 -16.00 15.33
C PRO A 159 3.35 -15.58 14.07
N LYS A 160 3.96 -16.55 13.38
CA LYS A 160 4.73 -16.36 12.14
C LYS A 160 4.20 -17.17 10.96
N SER A 161 2.92 -17.54 10.98
CA SER A 161 2.33 -18.29 9.87
C SER A 161 2.32 -17.43 8.59
N PRO A 162 2.82 -17.92 7.44
CA PRO A 162 2.74 -17.18 6.17
C PRO A 162 1.30 -17.03 5.68
N GLU A 163 0.40 -17.89 6.18
CA GLU A 163 -1.03 -17.85 5.86
C GLU A 163 -1.85 -18.09 7.14
N LEU A 164 -2.87 -17.27 7.35
CA LEU A 164 -3.81 -17.38 8.46
C LEU A 164 -5.24 -17.28 7.95
N ALA A 165 -5.99 -18.37 8.08
CA ALA A 165 -7.43 -18.37 7.85
C ALA A 165 -8.18 -18.03 9.14
N LEU A 166 -8.89 -16.91 9.12
CA LEU A 166 -9.86 -16.52 10.15
C LEU A 166 -11.23 -17.00 9.71
N ALA A 167 -11.88 -17.83 10.52
CA ALA A 167 -13.23 -18.31 10.27
C ALA A 167 -14.21 -17.60 11.19
N PHE A 168 -15.39 -17.32 10.64
CA PHE A 168 -16.47 -16.61 11.28
C PHE A 168 -17.78 -17.33 10.99
N ASN A 169 -18.66 -17.42 11.98
CA ASN A 169 -20.03 -17.87 11.83
C ASN A 169 -20.95 -16.65 11.77
N PHE A 170 -21.70 -16.52 10.68
CA PHE A 170 -22.73 -15.50 10.55
C PHE A 170 -24.10 -16.10 10.94
N PRO A 171 -24.72 -15.66 12.04
CA PRO A 171 -25.93 -16.28 12.57
C PRO A 171 -27.12 -16.07 11.64
N LEU A 172 -27.83 -17.17 11.33
CA LEU A 172 -29.08 -17.14 10.57
C LEU A 172 -30.22 -16.56 11.44
N ASP A 173 -30.22 -16.99 12.70
CA ASP A 173 -31.11 -16.55 13.77
C ASP A 173 -30.21 -16.12 14.94
N PRO A 174 -30.18 -14.82 15.33
CA PRO A 174 -29.31 -14.33 16.41
C PRO A 174 -29.37 -15.10 17.76
N PRO A 175 -30.52 -15.68 18.18
CA PRO A 175 -30.61 -16.45 19.42
C PRO A 175 -30.36 -17.96 19.26
N LYS A 176 -30.04 -18.48 18.06
CA LYS A 176 -29.78 -19.92 17.86
C LYS A 176 -28.37 -20.19 17.35
N ASP A 177 -27.81 -21.32 17.79
CA ASP A 177 -26.55 -21.82 17.27
C ASP A 177 -26.68 -22.29 15.82
N GLY A 178 -25.67 -21.99 15.01
CA GLY A 178 -25.60 -22.33 13.59
C GLY A 178 -25.69 -21.11 12.67
N GLY A 179 -25.02 -21.19 11.52
CA GLY A 179 -24.91 -20.06 10.63
C GLY A 179 -24.14 -20.35 9.35
N ALA A 180 -23.98 -19.32 8.53
CA ALA A 180 -23.13 -19.38 7.35
C ALA A 180 -21.68 -19.19 7.75
N ILE A 181 -20.79 -20.08 7.27
CA ILE A 181 -19.36 -19.96 7.52
C ILE A 181 -18.77 -18.97 6.53
N TYR A 182 -18.04 -18.01 7.07
CA TYR A 182 -17.32 -17.01 6.32
C TYR A 182 -15.85 -17.06 6.70
N LYS A 183 -14.96 -17.05 5.71
CA LYS A 183 -13.52 -17.11 5.96
C LYS A 183 -12.83 -15.91 5.36
N VAL A 184 -11.82 -15.44 6.08
CA VAL A 184 -10.93 -14.36 5.68
C VAL A 184 -9.52 -14.91 5.76
N LEU A 185 -8.82 -14.88 4.65
CA LEU A 185 -7.44 -15.35 4.52
C LEU A 185 -6.49 -14.16 4.61
N ILE A 186 -5.56 -14.23 5.56
CA ILE A 186 -4.45 -13.30 5.72
C ILE A 186 -3.20 -13.98 5.17
N ARG A 187 -2.64 -13.46 4.09
CA ARG A 187 -1.31 -13.85 3.60
C ARG A 187 -0.30 -12.85 4.14
N SER A 188 0.64 -13.33 4.92
CA SER A 188 1.62 -12.53 5.64
C SER A 188 3.01 -12.85 5.13
N GLN A 189 3.81 -11.83 4.82
CA GLN A 189 5.27 -11.95 4.81
C GLN A 189 5.81 -11.19 6.02
N TYR A 190 6.98 -11.54 6.54
CA TYR A 190 7.49 -10.97 7.79
C TYR A 190 8.83 -10.27 7.59
N ASP A 191 9.00 -9.12 8.23
CA ASP A 191 10.30 -8.45 8.31
C ASP A 191 11.22 -9.09 9.35
N ALA A 192 12.45 -8.56 9.47
CA ALA A 192 13.44 -9.05 10.43
C ALA A 192 12.99 -8.90 11.90
N ASP A 193 12.09 -7.96 12.17
CA ASP A 193 11.54 -7.66 13.50
C ASP A 193 10.26 -8.49 13.80
N GLY A 194 9.82 -9.32 12.85
CA GLY A 194 8.65 -10.19 12.98
C GLY A 194 7.31 -9.48 12.72
N ASN A 195 7.33 -8.29 12.14
CA ASN A 195 6.12 -7.60 11.76
C ASN A 195 5.66 -8.02 10.37
N CYS A 196 4.35 -7.99 10.14
CA CYS A 196 3.76 -8.44 8.89
C CYS A 196 3.85 -7.36 7.79
N TYR A 197 4.41 -7.75 6.63
CA TYR A 197 4.64 -6.95 5.45
C TYR A 197 4.78 -7.80 4.15
N PRO A 198 3.99 -7.56 3.09
CA PRO A 198 2.59 -7.15 3.13
C PRO A 198 1.72 -8.21 3.83
N CYS A 199 0.61 -7.76 4.42
CA CYS A 199 -0.49 -8.62 4.81
C CYS A 199 -1.62 -8.44 3.80
N GLU A 200 -1.84 -9.42 2.93
CA GLU A 200 -2.97 -9.41 2.02
C GLU A 200 -4.15 -10.08 2.70
N LEU A 201 -5.27 -9.36 2.77
CA LEU A 201 -6.54 -9.86 3.25
C LEU A 201 -7.40 -10.20 2.04
N THR A 202 -7.72 -11.48 1.90
CA THR A 202 -8.56 -12.02 0.82
C THR A 202 -9.73 -12.77 1.42
N GLU A 203 -10.94 -12.55 0.89
CA GLU A 203 -12.11 -13.28 1.37
C GLU A 203 -12.17 -14.68 0.75
N GLN A 204 -12.49 -15.67 1.58
CA GLN A 204 -12.83 -17.03 1.16
C GLN A 204 -14.27 -17.31 1.56
N TYR A 205 -15.17 -17.22 0.58
CA TYR A 205 -16.59 -17.38 0.80
C TYR A 205 -17.22 -18.33 -0.23
N ASP A 206 -17.95 -19.32 0.26
CA ASP A 206 -18.74 -20.23 -0.56
C ASP A 206 -20.22 -19.83 -0.48
N PRO A 207 -20.82 -19.27 -1.56
CA PRO A 207 -22.25 -18.92 -1.57
C PRO A 207 -23.16 -20.16 -1.61
N TYR A 208 -22.63 -21.34 -1.94
CA TYR A 208 -23.41 -22.57 -2.11
C TYR A 208 -23.49 -23.46 -0.86
N GLN A 209 -23.24 -22.88 0.31
CA GLN A 209 -23.30 -23.59 1.58
C GLN A 209 -24.72 -24.13 1.82
N GLN A 210 -24.79 -25.37 2.33
CA GLN A 210 -26.06 -25.93 2.76
C GLN A 210 -26.48 -25.23 4.06
N LEU A 211 -27.53 -24.42 3.96
CA LEU A 211 -28.13 -23.75 5.11
C LEU A 211 -29.39 -24.50 5.55
N PRO A 212 -29.72 -24.46 6.85
CA PRO A 212 -31.00 -24.93 7.36
C PRO A 212 -32.19 -24.39 6.54
N PRO A 213 -33.29 -25.16 6.42
CA PRO A 213 -34.49 -24.71 5.75
C PRO A 213 -34.99 -23.36 6.31
N PRO A 214 -35.51 -22.44 5.47
CA PRO A 214 -35.98 -21.13 5.90
C PRO A 214 -37.00 -21.19 7.05
N GLY A 215 -37.89 -22.20 7.03
CA GLY A 215 -38.92 -22.41 8.05
C GLY A 215 -38.43 -22.88 9.41
N LEU A 216 -37.18 -23.36 9.53
CA LEU A 216 -36.57 -23.78 10.80
C LEU A 216 -35.59 -22.75 11.37
N SER A 217 -35.28 -21.70 10.59
CA SER A 217 -34.23 -20.71 10.90
C SER A 217 -34.77 -19.32 11.28
N GLY A 218 -36.08 -19.15 11.49
CA GLY A 218 -36.67 -17.86 11.87
C GLY A 218 -36.59 -16.78 10.78
N LEU A 219 -36.17 -17.14 9.57
CA LEU A 219 -35.97 -16.22 8.44
C LEU A 219 -37.23 -16.12 7.57
N LEU A 220 -37.74 -14.90 7.37
CA LEU A 220 -38.88 -14.63 6.48
C LEU A 220 -38.56 -14.95 5.00
N SER A 221 -37.31 -14.77 4.56
CA SER A 221 -36.83 -15.15 3.22
C SER A 221 -35.30 -15.21 3.13
N ARG A 222 -34.78 -16.00 2.17
CA ARG A 222 -33.33 -16.08 1.87
C ARG A 222 -32.74 -14.76 1.34
N ALA A 223 -33.55 -13.94 0.67
CA ALA A 223 -33.13 -12.62 0.19
C ALA A 223 -32.81 -11.65 1.36
N THR A 224 -33.55 -11.76 2.46
CA THR A 224 -33.32 -10.95 3.67
C THR A 224 -32.01 -11.35 4.36
N LEU A 225 -31.67 -12.64 4.32
CA LEU A 225 -30.39 -13.14 4.85
C LEU A 225 -29.19 -12.64 4.03
N ASP A 226 -29.26 -12.76 2.69
CA ASP A 226 -28.20 -12.30 1.79
C ASP A 226 -27.92 -10.80 1.93
N SER A 227 -28.98 -10.00 2.08
CA SER A 227 -28.87 -8.56 2.31
C SER A 227 -28.22 -8.23 3.66
N ARG A 228 -28.65 -8.89 4.76
CA ARG A 228 -28.06 -8.71 6.09
C ARG A 228 -26.59 -9.11 6.12
N PHE A 229 -26.27 -10.26 5.52
CA PHE A 229 -24.90 -10.74 5.40
C PHE A 229 -24.02 -9.76 4.61
N THR A 230 -24.50 -9.27 3.48
CA THR A 230 -23.77 -8.29 2.65
C THR A 230 -23.53 -6.99 3.40
N ALA A 231 -24.54 -6.48 4.11
CA ALA A 231 -24.40 -5.24 4.89
C ALA A 231 -23.37 -5.39 6.03
N ALA A 232 -23.44 -6.50 6.77
CA ALA A 232 -22.48 -6.82 7.83
C ALA A 232 -21.06 -6.96 7.28
N ARG A 233 -20.88 -7.67 6.16
CA ARG A 233 -19.59 -7.82 5.48
C ARG A 233 -18.99 -6.48 5.07
N ASN A 234 -19.79 -5.60 4.45
CA ASN A 234 -19.35 -4.27 4.04
C ASN A 234 -18.94 -3.41 5.24
N ALA A 235 -19.70 -3.47 6.35
CA ALA A 235 -19.37 -2.74 7.57
C ALA A 235 -18.06 -3.23 8.21
N ALA A 236 -17.85 -4.55 8.29
CA ALA A 236 -16.60 -5.13 8.76
C ALA A 236 -15.43 -4.69 7.89
N TYR A 237 -15.57 -4.79 6.56
CA TYR A 237 -14.55 -4.38 5.60
C TYR A 237 -14.14 -2.91 5.77
N GLU A 238 -15.11 -1.99 5.84
CA GLU A 238 -14.81 -0.56 6.01
C GLU A 238 -14.12 -0.27 7.34
N SER A 239 -14.52 -0.96 8.42
CA SER A 239 -13.84 -0.84 9.71
C SER A 239 -12.40 -1.33 9.65
N VAL A 240 -12.16 -2.48 9.01
CA VAL A 240 -10.81 -3.04 8.82
C VAL A 240 -9.96 -2.08 7.99
N ARG A 241 -10.52 -1.53 6.91
CA ARG A 241 -9.84 -0.54 6.06
C ARG A 241 -9.44 0.68 6.88
N ILE A 242 -10.37 1.34 7.56
CA ILE A 242 -10.10 2.57 8.32
C ILE A 242 -9.05 2.33 9.43
N ASP A 243 -9.14 1.23 10.15
CA ASP A 243 -8.26 0.95 11.29
C ASP A 243 -6.85 0.49 10.89
N LEU A 244 -6.72 -0.19 9.74
CA LEU A 244 -5.46 -0.78 9.30
C LEU A 244 -4.78 -0.03 8.15
N GLU A 245 -5.47 0.82 7.39
CA GLU A 245 -4.92 1.51 6.21
C GLU A 245 -3.63 2.31 6.52
N ARG A 246 -3.50 2.84 7.75
CA ARG A 246 -2.28 3.54 8.19
C ARG A 246 -1.13 2.62 8.61
N ASN A 247 -1.42 1.36 8.92
CA ASN A 247 -0.46 0.33 9.31
C ASN A 247 -0.10 -0.59 8.13
N LEU A 248 -0.65 -0.34 6.94
CA LEU A 248 -0.47 -1.16 5.74
C LEU A 248 0.14 -0.32 4.61
N ARG A 249 0.85 -0.98 3.68
CA ARG A 249 1.55 -0.34 2.54
C ARG A 249 0.63 0.64 1.82
N PRO A 250 1.10 1.80 1.30
CA PRO A 250 0.24 2.56 0.40
C PRO A 250 -0.01 1.68 -0.83
N ARG A 251 -1.29 1.48 -1.18
CA ARG A 251 -1.81 0.49 -2.15
C ARG A 251 -1.89 -0.97 -1.66
N SER A 252 -1.77 -1.26 -0.36
CA SER A 252 -2.31 -2.50 0.21
C SER A 252 -3.82 -2.50 0.00
N GLY A 253 -4.26 -3.27 -1.00
CA GLY A 253 -5.66 -3.41 -1.33
C GLY A 253 -6.25 -4.58 -0.56
N PHE A 254 -7.26 -4.31 0.26
CA PHE A 254 -8.22 -5.35 0.59
C PHE A 254 -9.03 -5.62 -0.67
N SER A 255 -8.91 -6.83 -1.22
CA SER A 255 -9.71 -7.21 -2.38
C SER A 255 -10.95 -7.91 -1.87
N MET A 256 -12.07 -7.20 -1.95
CA MET A 256 -13.38 -7.82 -1.83
C MET A 256 -13.63 -8.55 -3.15
N PRO A 257 -13.82 -9.89 -3.16
CA PRO A 257 -14.20 -10.58 -4.37
C PRO A 257 -15.45 -9.93 -4.95
N ALA A 258 -15.52 -9.84 -6.28
CA ALA A 258 -16.74 -9.42 -6.95
C ALA A 258 -17.91 -10.25 -6.39
N LYS A 259 -19.04 -9.58 -6.13
CA LYS A 259 -20.24 -10.22 -5.57
C LYS A 259 -20.48 -11.54 -6.34
N PRO A 260 -20.52 -12.70 -5.67
CA PRO A 260 -20.91 -13.93 -6.34
C PRO A 260 -22.28 -13.73 -6.96
N GLU A 261 -22.48 -14.16 -8.20
CA GLU A 261 -23.80 -14.08 -8.86
C GLU A 261 -24.89 -14.83 -8.06
N ALA A 262 -24.47 -15.83 -7.27
CA ALA A 262 -25.33 -16.62 -6.41
C ALA A 262 -25.51 -16.00 -5.02
N ALA A 263 -26.76 -15.93 -4.57
CA ALA A 263 -27.10 -15.54 -3.20
C ALA A 263 -26.66 -16.61 -2.18
N LEU A 264 -26.43 -16.19 -0.94
CA LEU A 264 -26.10 -17.11 0.16
C LEU A 264 -27.15 -18.23 0.31
N GLY A 265 -26.68 -19.49 0.28
CA GLY A 265 -27.52 -20.68 0.40
C GLY A 265 -28.14 -21.16 -0.91
N THR A 266 -27.63 -20.69 -2.05
CA THR A 266 -28.02 -21.19 -3.37
C THR A 266 -27.56 -22.65 -3.51
N PRO A 267 -28.37 -23.57 -4.06
CA PRO A 267 -27.92 -24.92 -4.33
C PRO A 267 -26.71 -24.92 -5.29
N ARG A 268 -25.70 -25.74 -5.00
CA ARG A 268 -24.52 -25.87 -5.87
C ARG A 268 -24.96 -26.32 -7.27
N PRO A 269 -24.55 -25.62 -8.35
CA PRO A 269 -24.87 -26.06 -9.70
C PRO A 269 -24.27 -27.44 -9.97
N PRO A 270 -24.95 -28.28 -10.78
CA PRO A 270 -24.42 -29.59 -11.14
C PRO A 270 -23.09 -29.44 -11.90
N PRO A 271 -22.13 -30.38 -11.72
CA PRO A 271 -20.87 -30.34 -12.44
C PRO A 271 -21.15 -30.37 -13.95
N ARG A 272 -20.64 -29.38 -14.69
CA ARG A 272 -20.72 -29.41 -16.15
C ARG A 272 -19.78 -30.50 -16.65
N PRO A 273 -20.22 -31.38 -17.57
CA PRO A 273 -19.32 -32.35 -18.18
C PRO A 273 -18.18 -31.62 -18.87
N VAL A 274 -16.95 -32.10 -18.67
CA VAL A 274 -15.75 -31.56 -19.32
C VAL A 274 -15.91 -31.79 -20.81
N VAL A 275 -15.98 -30.71 -21.60
CA VAL A 275 -15.89 -30.82 -23.05
C VAL A 275 -14.44 -31.17 -23.36
N VAL A 276 -14.21 -32.43 -23.73
CA VAL A 276 -12.91 -32.87 -24.26
C VAL A 276 -12.86 -32.40 -25.71
N THR A 277 -12.09 -31.36 -26.00
CA THR A 277 -11.70 -30.96 -27.37
C THR A 277 -10.27 -31.40 -27.64
#